data_AF-J8ZQB2-F1
#
_entry.id   AF-J8ZQB2-F1
#
_cell.length_a   1.000
_cell.length_b   1.000
_cell.length_c   1.000
_cell.angle_alpha   90.00
_cell.angle_beta   90.00
_cell.angle_gamma   90.00
#
_symmetry.space_group_name_H-M   'P 1'
#
loop_
_entity.id
_entity.type
_entity.pdbx_description
1 polymer ?
#
loop_
_entity_poly.entity_id
_entity_poly.type
_entity_poly.pdbx_seq_one_letter_code
_entity_poly.pdbx_strand_id
1 'polypeptide(L)'
;MDLKNYLKSKFTQLKPALVKTVSTGAQGYVFGSMVGLFTQENDSSFIDTLKHVNKTGLTFAKVGVIYSTTETVLEQVRKEKCVWNSVVAGTITGAIVGSKKGNTRSCAIGFGLYSGLAELNKQ
;
A
#
# COMPACT_ATOMS: atom_id res chain seq x y z
N MET A 1 32.67 -6.18 15.26
CA MET A 1 31.81 -6.09 14.06
C MET A 1 31.50 -4.61 13.85
N ASP A 2 32.09 -3.97 12.85
CA ASP A 2 31.99 -2.52 12.64
C ASP A 2 30.55 -2.05 12.39
N LEU A 3 30.09 -1.08 13.18
CA LEU A 3 28.76 -0.46 13.04
C LEU A 3 28.52 0.07 11.62
N LYS A 4 29.58 0.56 10.96
CA LYS A 4 29.57 0.98 9.55
C LYS A 4 29.24 -0.16 8.59
N ASN A 5 29.81 -1.35 8.82
CA ASN A 5 29.55 -2.53 8.00
C ASN A 5 28.16 -3.13 8.27
N TYR A 6 27.68 -3.04 9.51
CA TYR A 6 26.31 -3.42 9.88
C TYR A 6 25.25 -2.51 9.21
N LEU A 7 25.45 -1.19 9.28
CA LEU A 7 24.57 -0.22 8.61
C LEU A 7 24.57 -0.37 7.09
N LYS A 8 25.75 -0.58 6.48
CA LYS A 8 25.87 -0.79 5.03
C LYS A 8 25.17 -2.08 4.59
N SER A 9 25.27 -3.15 5.39
CA SER A 9 24.56 -4.42 5.15
C SER A 9 23.04 -4.25 5.24
N LYS A 10 22.54 -3.60 6.30
CA LYS A 10 21.11 -3.28 6.46
C LYS A 10 20.57 -2.42 5.32
N PHE A 11 21.32 -1.39 4.90
CA PHE A 11 20.95 -0.55 3.75
C PHE A 11 20.88 -1.34 2.44
N THR A 12 21.83 -2.25 2.23
CA THR A 12 21.88 -3.09 1.01
C THR A 12 20.72 -4.09 0.97
N GLN A 13 20.32 -4.63 2.13
CA GLN A 13 19.11 -5.45 2.25
C GLN A 13 17.80 -4.64 2.20
N LEU A 14 17.82 -3.35 2.57
CA LEU A 14 16.65 -2.48 2.49
C LEU A 14 16.35 -2.02 1.06
N LYS A 15 17.36 -1.91 0.19
CA LYS A 15 17.19 -1.45 -1.20
C LYS A 15 16.06 -2.16 -1.95
N PRO A 16 15.98 -3.50 -2.01
CA PRO A 16 14.88 -4.17 -2.73
C PRO A 16 13.52 -3.90 -2.11
N ALA A 17 13.41 -3.89 -0.77
CA ALA A 17 12.17 -3.58 -0.06
C ALA A 17 11.70 -2.14 -0.28
N LEU A 18 12.63 -1.18 -0.27
CA LEU A 18 12.36 0.22 -0.56
C LEU A 18 11.93 0.43 -2.00
N VAL A 19 12.60 -0.22 -2.97
CA VAL A 19 12.21 -0.13 -4.38
C VAL A 19 10.80 -0.70 -4.59
N LYS A 20 10.47 -1.83 -3.96
CA LYS A 20 9.10 -2.40 -3.99
C LYS A 20 8.10 -1.41 -3.38
N THR A 21 8.39 -0.90 -2.19
CA THR A 21 7.51 0.03 -1.47
C THR A 21 7.28 1.33 -2.23
N VAL A 22 8.34 1.92 -2.80
CA VAL A 22 8.26 3.15 -3.60
C VAL A 22 7.51 2.89 -4.90
N SER A 23 7.78 1.77 -5.58
CA SER A 23 7.08 1.38 -6.81
C SER A 23 5.59 1.16 -6.55
N THR A 24 5.22 0.39 -5.53
CA THR A 24 3.82 0.15 -5.14
C THR A 24 3.14 1.44 -4.67
N GLY A 25 3.86 2.31 -3.95
CA GLY A 25 3.37 3.63 -3.57
C GLY A 25 3.11 4.53 -4.78
N ALA A 26 4.02 4.53 -5.77
CA ALA A 26 3.87 5.28 -7.01
C ALA A 26 2.70 4.75 -7.86
N GLN A 27 2.57 3.42 -8.00
CA GLN A 27 1.43 2.78 -8.65
C GLN A 27 0.10 3.16 -7.96
N GLY A 28 0.09 3.14 -6.62
CA GLY A 28 -1.05 3.60 -5.83
C GLY A 28 -1.37 5.07 -6.08
N TYR A 29 -0.36 5.94 -6.16
CA TYR A 29 -0.56 7.36 -6.45
C TYR A 29 -1.18 7.59 -7.84
N VAL A 30 -0.65 6.93 -8.87
CA VAL A 30 -1.15 7.04 -10.24
C VAL A 30 -2.59 6.54 -10.33
N PHE A 31 -2.86 5.36 -9.75
CA PHE A 31 -4.21 4.80 -9.70
C PHE A 31 -5.18 5.71 -8.94
N GLY A 32 -4.78 6.21 -7.76
CA GLY A 32 -5.61 7.10 -6.97
C GLY A 32 -5.86 8.44 -7.64
N SER A 33 -4.89 8.96 -8.40
CA SER A 33 -5.07 10.18 -9.18
C SER A 33 -6.09 9.95 -10.30
N MET A 34 -6.01 8.81 -10.99
CA MET A 34 -6.97 8.42 -12.02
C MET A 34 -8.38 8.24 -11.45
N VAL A 35 -8.54 7.51 -10.34
CA VAL A 35 -9.83 7.38 -9.64
C VAL A 35 -10.34 8.74 -9.18
N GLY A 36 -9.46 9.63 -8.71
CA GLY A 36 -9.80 10.99 -8.32
C GLY A 36 -10.36 11.83 -9.47
N LEU A 37 -9.86 11.64 -10.70
CA LEU A 37 -10.40 12.29 -11.90
C LEU A 37 -11.79 11.76 -12.27
N PHE A 38 -12.03 10.45 -12.13
CA PHE A 38 -13.34 9.84 -12.46
C PHE A 38 -14.41 10.05 -11.39
N THR A 39 -14.02 10.22 -10.12
CA THR A 39 -14.94 10.41 -8.99
C THR A 39 -15.33 11.89 -8.81
N GLN A 40 -14.80 12.76 -9.66
CA GLN A 40 -14.99 14.18 -9.52
C GLN A 40 -16.35 14.64 -10.04
N GLU A 41 -17.01 15.48 -9.25
CA GLU A 41 -18.25 16.16 -9.61
C GLU A 41 -17.97 17.33 -10.55
N ASN A 42 -18.73 17.41 -11.65
CA ASN A 42 -18.46 18.23 -12.84
C ASN A 42 -18.55 19.76 -12.60
N ASP A 43 -19.09 20.19 -11.45
CA ASP A 43 -19.30 21.61 -11.09
C ASP A 43 -18.18 22.24 -10.23
N SER A 44 -17.05 21.55 -10.06
CA SER A 44 -15.93 22.00 -9.21
C SER A 44 -14.82 22.71 -10.01
N SER A 45 -14.28 23.80 -9.45
CA SER A 45 -13.15 24.55 -10.05
C SER A 45 -11.92 23.65 -10.26
N PHE A 46 -11.10 23.94 -11.28
CA PHE A 46 -9.88 23.17 -11.58
C PHE A 46 -8.89 23.07 -10.40
N ILE A 47 -8.88 24.05 -9.50
CA ILE A 47 -8.05 23.98 -8.29
C ILE A 47 -8.58 22.93 -7.30
N ASP A 48 -9.90 22.79 -7.18
CA ASP A 48 -10.54 21.78 -6.35
C ASP A 48 -10.39 20.39 -6.96
N THR A 49 -10.48 20.28 -8.29
CA THR A 49 -10.10 19.10 -9.08
C THR A 49 -8.71 18.61 -8.68
N LEU A 50 -7.70 19.47 -8.83
CA LEU A 50 -6.32 19.10 -8.55
C LEU A 50 -6.10 18.75 -7.08
N LYS A 51 -6.74 19.48 -6.17
CA LYS A 51 -6.67 19.20 -4.73
C LYS A 51 -7.31 17.86 -4.40
N HIS A 52 -8.41 17.51 -5.05
CA HIS A 52 -9.09 16.23 -4.88
C HIS A 52 -8.26 15.08 -5.45
N VAL A 53 -7.78 15.20 -6.69
CA VAL A 53 -6.91 14.24 -7.37
C VAL A 53 -5.66 13.96 -6.55
N ASN A 54 -4.98 15.00 -6.07
CA ASN A 54 -3.77 14.84 -5.25
C ASN A 54 -4.09 14.17 -3.89
N LYS A 55 -5.20 14.55 -3.23
CA LYS A 55 -5.62 13.94 -1.96
C LYS A 55 -5.98 12.46 -2.13
N THR A 56 -6.65 12.10 -3.21
CA THR A 56 -7.02 10.71 -3.53
C THR A 56 -5.79 9.91 -3.92
N GLY A 57 -4.92 10.45 -4.80
CA GLY A 57 -3.61 9.88 -5.13
C GLY A 57 -2.76 9.58 -3.90
N LEU A 58 -2.58 10.57 -3.00
CA LEU A 58 -1.83 10.38 -1.75
C LEU A 58 -2.47 9.33 -0.82
N THR A 59 -3.79 9.18 -0.85
CA THR A 59 -4.48 8.16 -0.05
C THR A 59 -4.15 6.76 -0.55
N PHE A 60 -4.21 6.52 -1.86
CA PHE A 60 -3.85 5.23 -2.45
C PHE A 60 -2.34 4.96 -2.42
N ALA A 61 -1.51 5.99 -2.52
CA ALA A 61 -0.07 5.86 -2.29
C ALA A 61 0.22 5.36 -0.87
N LYS A 62 -0.44 5.92 0.15
CA LYS A 62 -0.33 5.45 1.55
C LYS A 62 -0.78 4.01 1.70
N VAL A 63 -1.89 3.62 1.07
CA VAL A 63 -2.37 2.22 1.06
C VAL A 63 -1.28 1.30 0.50
N GLY A 64 -0.70 1.63 -0.67
CA GLY A 64 0.35 0.83 -1.30
C GLY A 64 1.61 0.71 -0.45
N VAL A 65 2.03 1.79 0.21
CA VAL A 65 3.18 1.78 1.13
C VAL A 65 2.91 0.92 2.35
N ILE A 66 1.75 1.07 3.00
CA ILE A 66 1.39 0.28 4.20
C ILE A 66 1.28 -1.21 3.84
N TYR A 67 0.69 -1.52 2.69
CA TYR A 67 0.60 -2.90 2.20
C TYR A 67 1.99 -3.51 1.98
N SER A 68 2.82 -2.86 1.16
CA SER A 68 4.14 -3.39 0.79
C SER A 68 5.07 -3.52 1.99
N THR A 69 5.02 -2.57 2.93
CA THR A 69 5.79 -2.64 4.18
C THR A 69 5.33 -3.80 5.06
N THR A 70 4.01 -3.97 5.24
CA THR A 70 3.45 -5.06 6.05
C THR A 70 3.75 -6.43 5.44
N GLU A 71 3.59 -6.57 4.13
CA GLU A 71 3.92 -7.78 3.37
C GLU A 71 5.41 -8.12 3.52
N THR A 72 6.31 -7.15 3.35
CA THR A 72 7.75 -7.36 3.49
C THR A 72 8.14 -7.77 4.91
N VAL A 73 7.51 -7.19 5.94
CA VAL A 73 7.74 -7.57 7.34
C VAL A 73 7.26 -8.99 7.60
N LEU A 74 6.08 -9.37 7.10
CA LEU A 74 5.54 -10.72 7.24
C LEU A 74 6.41 -11.76 6.52
N GLU A 75 6.90 -11.45 5.32
CA GLU A 75 7.86 -12.29 4.59
C GLU A 75 9.17 -12.46 5.39
N GLN A 76 9.66 -11.42 6.05
CA GLN A 76 10.87 -11.53 6.88
C GLN A 76 10.67 -12.37 8.14
N VAL A 77 9.48 -12.31 8.75
CA VAL A 77 9.17 -13.08 9.97
C VAL A 77 8.93 -14.55 9.64
N ARG A 78 8.19 -14.86 8.57
CA ARG A 78 7.82 -16.25 8.21
C ARG A 78 8.79 -16.93 7.25
N LYS A 79 9.65 -16.19 6.53
CA LYS A 79 10.54 -16.67 5.45
C LYS A 79 9.83 -17.43 4.31
N GLU A 80 8.51 -17.47 4.30
CA GLU A 80 7.69 -18.10 3.25
C GLU A 80 6.74 -17.08 2.60
N LYS A 81 6.57 -17.20 1.29
CA LYS A 81 5.52 -16.50 0.52
C LYS A 81 4.27 -17.36 0.49
N CYS A 82 3.34 -17.08 1.41
CA CYS A 82 2.03 -17.73 1.45
C CYS A 82 0.92 -16.70 1.21
N VAL A 83 -0.18 -17.15 0.60
CA VAL A 83 -1.40 -16.36 0.37
C VAL A 83 -1.92 -15.71 1.66
N TRP A 84 -1.80 -16.41 2.79
CA TRP A 84 -2.19 -15.88 4.11
C TRP A 84 -1.41 -14.64 4.54
N ASN A 85 -0.15 -14.49 4.14
CA ASN A 85 0.62 -13.28 4.46
C ASN A 85 0.07 -12.07 3.71
N SER A 86 -0.30 -12.24 2.43
CA SER A 86 -0.94 -11.19 1.63
C SER A 86 -2.34 -10.84 2.15
N VAL A 87 -3.13 -11.82 2.60
CA VAL A 87 -4.44 -11.58 3.24
C VAL A 87 -4.28 -10.77 4.52
N VAL A 88 -3.33 -11.12 5.39
CA VAL A 88 -3.08 -10.41 6.64
C VAL A 88 -2.55 -9.00 6.37
N ALA A 89 -1.62 -8.84 5.42
CA ALA A 89 -1.13 -7.53 5.00
C ALA A 89 -2.25 -6.64 4.45
N GLY A 90 -3.14 -7.19 3.61
CA GLY A 90 -4.32 -6.51 3.08
C GLY A 90 -5.28 -6.10 4.19
N THR A 91 -5.54 -7.00 5.15
CA THR A 91 -6.43 -6.75 6.28
C THR A 91 -5.90 -5.64 7.19
N ILE A 92 -4.61 -5.68 7.54
CA ILE A 92 -3.94 -4.65 8.35
C ILE A 92 -4.00 -3.30 7.63
N THR A 93 -3.68 -3.29 6.34
CA THR A 93 -3.73 -2.07 5.52
C THR A 93 -5.14 -1.48 5.51
N GLY A 94 -6.16 -2.31 5.24
CA GLY A 94 -7.56 -1.92 5.23
C GLY A 94 -8.05 -1.44 6.60
N ALA A 95 -7.59 -2.05 7.69
CA ALA A 95 -7.90 -1.60 9.04
C ALA A 95 -7.30 -0.22 9.35
N ILE A 96 -6.02 0.00 9.04
CA ILE A 96 -5.34 1.29 9.30
C ILE A 96 -5.98 2.41 8.48
N VAL A 97 -6.25 2.16 7.20
CA VAL A 97 -6.83 3.15 6.29
C VAL A 97 -8.30 3.39 6.61
N GLY A 98 -9.06 2.33 6.89
CA GLY A 98 -10.48 2.38 7.25
C GLY A 98 -10.72 3.11 8.57
N SER A 99 -9.83 2.98 9.55
CA SER A 99 -9.90 3.72 10.83
C SER A 99 -9.82 5.23 10.66
N LYS A 100 -9.12 5.73 9.62
CA LYS A 100 -9.10 7.17 9.30
C LYS A 100 -10.37 7.66 8.60
N LYS A 101 -11.13 6.76 7.96
CA LYS A 101 -12.37 7.07 7.22
C LYS A 101 -13.64 6.66 7.98
N GLY A 102 -13.52 6.10 9.18
CA GLY A 102 -14.65 5.61 9.98
C GLY A 102 -15.27 4.29 9.52
N ASN A 103 -14.65 3.60 8.54
CA ASN A 103 -15.18 2.36 7.96
C ASN A 103 -14.15 1.21 8.02
N THR A 104 -13.62 0.95 9.23
CA THR A 104 -12.55 -0.02 9.47
C THR A 104 -12.91 -1.43 9.05
N ARG A 105 -14.14 -1.90 9.32
CA ARG A 105 -14.54 -3.29 9.06
C ARG A 105 -14.61 -3.60 7.56
N SER A 106 -15.29 -2.76 6.79
CA SER A 106 -15.46 -2.98 5.35
C SER A 106 -14.13 -2.86 4.59
N CYS A 107 -13.28 -1.89 4.98
CA CYS A 107 -11.96 -1.77 4.39
C CYS A 107 -11.05 -2.95 4.76
N ALA A 108 -11.03 -3.42 6.01
CA ALA A 108 -10.20 -4.55 6.42
C ALA A 108 -10.57 -5.83 5.66
N ILE A 109 -11.87 -6.16 5.59
CA ILE A 109 -12.36 -7.36 4.90
C ILE A 109 -12.12 -7.23 3.38
N GLY A 110 -12.45 -6.08 2.79
CA GLY A 110 -12.31 -5.87 1.34
C GLY A 110 -10.85 -5.97 0.88
N PHE A 111 -9.92 -5.29 1.57
CA PHE A 111 -8.51 -5.35 1.22
C PHE A 111 -7.90 -6.73 1.53
N GLY A 112 -8.29 -7.38 2.63
CA GLY A 112 -7.82 -8.73 2.95
C GLY A 112 -8.21 -9.76 1.90
N LEU A 113 -9.49 -9.76 1.48
CA LEU A 113 -9.98 -10.65 0.43
C LEU A 113 -9.33 -10.34 -0.92
N TYR A 114 -9.27 -9.06 -1.31
CA TYR A 114 -8.66 -8.64 -2.58
C TYR A 114 -7.19 -9.08 -2.68
N SER A 115 -6.40 -8.85 -1.62
CA SER A 115 -4.99 -9.25 -1.58
C SER A 115 -4.81 -10.76 -1.61
N GLY A 116 -5.69 -11.52 -0.95
CA GLY A 116 -5.68 -12.99 -1.02
C GLY A 116 -5.99 -13.51 -2.43
N LEU A 117 -7.05 -12.97 -3.05
CA LEU A 117 -7.45 -13.37 -4.40
C LEU A 117 -6.39 -13.00 -5.45
N ALA A 118 -5.80 -11.81 -5.32
CA ALA A 118 -4.75 -11.34 -6.22
C ALA A 118 -3.47 -12.18 -6.12
N GLU A 119 -3.17 -12.74 -4.95
CA GLU A 119 -2.01 -13.62 -4.77
C GLU A 119 -2.30 -15.05 -5.26
N LEU A 120 -3.54 -15.54 -5.11
CA LEU A 120 -3.95 -16.82 -5.68
C LEU A 120 -3.85 -16.83 -7.21
N ASN A 121 -4.21 -15.72 -7.86
CA ASN A 121 -4.18 -15.61 -9.32
C ASN A 121 -2.76 -15.43 -9.90
N LYS A 122 -1.72 -15.35 -9.05
CA LYS A 122 -0.31 -15.30 -9.46
C LYS A 122 0.40 -16.66 -9.34
N GLN A 123 -0.26 -17.66 -8.76
CA GLN A 123 0.23 -19.05 -8.72
C GLN A 123 -0.04 -19.74 -10.05
#